data_AF-A0AAV2AM84-F1
#
_entry.id   AF-A0AAV2AM84-F1
#
_cell.length_a   1.000
_cell.length_b   1.000
_cell.length_c   1.000
_cell.angle_alpha   90.00
_cell.angle_beta   90.00
_cell.angle_gamma   90.00
#
_symmetry.space_group_name_H-M   'P 1'
#
loop_
_entity.id
_entity.type
_entity.pdbx_description
1 polymer ?
#
loop_
_entity_poly.entity_id
_entity_poly.type
_entity_poly.pdbx_seq_one_letter_code
_entity_poly.pdbx_strand_id
1 'polypeptide(L)' 'MFGNVPPPSRSQPGFFGFVKSCYKDSTKWDMIKSWAMFAFGVYISKEICSIDLTAPPSPA' A
#
# COMPACT_ATOMS: atom_id res chain seq x y z
N MET A 1 13.32 40.85 -28.19
CA MET A 1 12.04 40.45 -27.56
C MET A 1 12.33 39.16 -26.81
N PHE A 2 12.44 39.23 -25.49
CA PHE A 2 12.76 38.07 -24.65
C PHE A 2 11.57 37.11 -24.66
N GLY A 3 11.83 35.84 -25.00
CA GLY A 3 10.81 34.80 -25.13
C GLY A 3 10.06 34.56 -23.83
N ASN A 4 8.75 34.33 -23.95
CA ASN A 4 7.91 33.79 -22.88
C ASN A 4 8.40 32.39 -22.51
N VAL A 5 9.30 32.29 -21.53
CA VAL A 5 9.65 31.02 -20.89
C VAL A 5 8.54 30.73 -19.87
N PRO A 6 7.74 29.67 -20.02
CA PRO A 6 6.76 29.31 -19.01
C PRO A 6 7.51 28.97 -17.71
N PRO A 7 7.00 29.38 -16.52
CA PRO A 7 7.67 29.10 -15.26
C PRO A 7 7.80 27.59 -15.08
N PRO A 8 8.88 27.10 -14.44
CA PRO A 8 9.01 25.68 -14.14
C PRO A 8 7.80 25.25 -13.32
N SER A 9 6.97 24.38 -13.89
CA SER A 9 5.85 23.79 -13.17
C SER A 9 6.43 23.11 -11.92
N ARG A 10 6.27 23.75 -10.76
CA ARG A 10 6.58 23.15 -9.47
C ARG A 10 5.66 21.94 -9.35
N SER A 11 6.20 20.77 -9.70
CA SER A 11 5.55 19.49 -9.49
C SER A 11 5.17 19.44 -8.02
N GLN A 12 3.89 19.60 -7.72
CA GLN A 12 3.41 19.37 -6.37
C GLN A 12 3.82 17.94 -6.00
N PRO A 13 4.37 17.72 -4.80
CA PRO A 13 4.62 16.38 -4.30
C PRO A 13 3.25 15.75 -3.96
N GLY A 14 2.50 15.39 -5.00
CA GLY A 14 1.29 14.62 -4.86
C GLY A 14 1.63 13.20 -4.43
N PHE A 15 0.67 12.53 -3.81
CA PHE A 15 0.75 11.12 -3.43
C PHE A 15 1.30 10.24 -4.58
N PHE A 16 0.94 10.57 -5.82
CA PHE A 16 1.42 9.91 -7.03
C PHE A 16 2.94 10.05 -7.25
N GLY A 17 3.53 11.20 -6.92
CA GLY A 17 4.98 11.44 -6.98
C GLY A 17 5.74 10.68 -5.91
N PHE A 18 5.15 10.51 -4.72
CA PHE A 18 5.72 9.69 -3.65
C PHE A 18 5.71 8.20 -4.02
N VAL A 19 4.58 7.68 -4.52
CA VAL A 19 4.47 6.29 -5.02
C VAL A 19 5.47 6.04 -6.15
N LYS A 20 5.58 6.97 -7.12
CA LYS A 20 6.56 6.86 -8.22
C LYS A 20 8.01 6.90 -7.72
N SER A 21 8.30 7.69 -6.68
CA SER A 21 9.63 7.71 -6.04
C SER A 21 9.91 6.42 -5.26
N CYS A 22 8.92 5.86 -4.58
CA CYS A 22 9.05 4.60 -3.84
C CYS A 22 9.26 3.40 -4.76
N TYR A 23 8.65 3.40 -5.95
CA TYR A 23 8.89 2.36 -6.97
C TYR A 23 10.30 2.40 -7.57
N LYS A 24 10.93 3.58 -7.60
CA LYS A 24 12.27 3.76 -8.18
C LYS A 24 13.38 3.30 -7.23
N ASP A 25 13.13 3.30 -5.92
CA ASP A 25 14.03 2.82 -4.87
C ASP A 25 13.65 1.40 -4.43
N SER A 26 14.44 0.40 -4.85
CA SER A 26 14.20 -1.02 -4.54
C SER A 26 14.01 -1.27 -3.04
N THR A 27 14.79 -0.61 -2.18
CA THR A 27 14.71 -0.76 -0.72
C THR A 27 13.39 -0.24 -0.13
N LYS A 28 12.86 0.87 -0.65
CA LYS A 28 11.57 1.43 -0.19
C LYS A 28 10.42 0.56 -0.64
N TRP A 29 10.51 0.04 -1.86
CA TRP A 29 9.54 -0.91 -2.40
C TRP A 29 9.48 -2.20 -1.59
N ASP A 30 10.63 -2.76 -1.20
CA ASP A 30 10.69 -3.95 -0.35
C ASP A 30 10.08 -3.73 1.04
N MET A 31 10.32 -2.57 1.67
CA MET A 31 9.68 -2.22 2.94
C MET A 31 8.15 -2.15 2.83
N ILE A 32 7.65 -1.49 1.78
CA ILE A 32 6.20 -1.39 1.53
C ILE A 32 5.61 -2.78 1.29
N LYS A 33 6.30 -3.62 0.53
CA LYS A 33 5.87 -4.99 0.23
C LYS A 33 5.84 -5.88 1.47
N SER A 34 6.86 -5.80 2.32
CA SER A 34 6.91 -6.54 3.59
C SER A 34 5.79 -6.11 4.53
N TRP A 35 5.55 -4.80 4.65
CA TRP A 35 4.47 -4.27 5.46
C TRP A 35 3.08 -4.65 4.93
N ALA A 36 2.89 -4.62 3.61
CA ALA A 36 1.66 -5.06 2.96
C ALA A 36 1.41 -6.56 3.18
N MET A 37 2.44 -7.40 3.05
CA MET A 37 2.37 -8.85 3.32
C MET A 37 2.02 -9.13 4.80
N PHE A 38 2.61 -8.37 5.71
CA PHE A 38 2.29 -8.49 7.14
C PHE A 38 0.83 -8.11 7.42
N ALA A 39 0.36 -6.97 6.92
CA ALA A 39 -1.02 -6.53 7.08
C ALA A 39 -2.02 -7.53 6.45
N PHE A 40 -1.66 -8.09 5.29
CA PHE A 40 -2.45 -9.12 4.62
C PHE A 40 -2.51 -10.41 5.44
N GLY A 41 -1.39 -10.84 6.03
CA GLY A 41 -1.36 -11.98 6.94
C GLY A 41 -2.25 -11.77 8.17
N VAL A 42 -2.21 -10.60 8.80
CA VAL A 42 -3.09 -10.24 9.93
C VAL A 42 -4.57 -10.27 9.51
N TYR A 43 -4.89 -9.78 8.32
CA TYR A 43 -6.24 -9.82 7.78
C TYR A 43 -6.73 -11.26 7.59
N ILE A 44 -5.92 -12.12 6.95
CA ILE A 44 -6.23 -13.55 6.79
C ILE A 44 -6.39 -14.23 8.15
N SER A 45 -5.48 -13.98 9.10
CA SER A 45 -5.58 -14.55 10.45
C SER A 45 -6.86 -14.13 11.14
N LYS A 46 -7.31 -12.89 10.97
CA LYS A 46 -8.59 -12.41 11.52
C LYS A 46 -9.78 -13.13 10.88
N GLU A 47 -9.77 -13.36 9.56
CA GLU A 47 -10.81 -14.14 8.89
C GLU A 47 -10.80 -15.60 9.34
N ILE A 48 -9.65 -16.26 9.38
CA ILE A 48 -9.51 -17.67 9.82
C ILE A 48 -9.95 -17.84 11.27
N CYS A 49 -9.58 -16.94 12.19
CA CYS A 49 -10.05 -16.99 13.57
C CYS A 49 -11.54 -16.64 13.72
N SER A 50 -12.14 -15.93 12.75
CA SER A 50 -13.58 -15.67 12.75
C SER A 50 -14.38 -16.84 12.18
N ILE A 51 -13.78 -17.64 11.29
CA ILE A 51 -14.34 -18.90 10.82
C ILE A 51 -14.02 -19.96 11.87
N ASP A 52 -14.82 -19.99 12.93
CA ASP A 52 -14.76 -21.06 13.93
C ASP A 52 -15.26 -22.38 13.31
N LEU A 53 -14.38 -23.07 12.58
CA LEU A 53 -14.61 -24.44 12.09
C LEU A 53 -14.69 -25.46 13.22
N THR A 54 -14.34 -25.06 14.44
CA THR A 54 -14.45 -25.85 15.67
C THR A 54 -15.74 -25.59 16.44
N ALA A 55 -16.62 -24.70 15.96
CA ALA A 55 -17.94 -24.52 16.53
C ALA A 55 -18.67 -25.88 16.49
N PRO A 56 -19.06 -26.45 17.64
CA PRO A 56 -19.78 -27.71 17.65
C PRO A 56 -21.06 -27.53 16.81
N PRO A 57 -21.43 -28.51 15.96
CA PRO A 57 -22.64 -28.40 15.14
C PRO A 57 -23.81 -28.09 16.08
N SER A 58 -24.48 -26.96 15.82
CA SER A 58 -25.65 -26.53 16.58
C SER A 58 -26.64 -27.70 16.63
N PRO A 59 -26.99 -28.21 17.83
CA PRO A 59 -27.93 -29.31 17.92
C PRO A 59 -29.29 -28.77 17.48
N ALA A 60 -29.81 -29.35 16.40
CA ALA A 60 -31.19 -29.18 15.96
C ALA A 60 -32.19 -29.70 17.01
#